data_AF-A0A3R7BGE7-F1
#
_entry.id   AF-A0A3R7BGE7-F1
#
_cell.length_a   1.000
_cell.length_b   1.000
_cell.length_c   1.000
_cell.angle_alpha   90.00
_cell.angle_beta   90.00
_cell.angle_gamma   90.00
#
_symmetry.space_group_name_H-M   'P 1'
#
loop_
_entity.id
_entity.type
_entity.pdbx_description
1 polymer ?
#
loop_
_entity_poly.entity_id
_entity_poly.type
_entity_poly.pdbx_seq_one_letter_code
_entity_poly.pdbx_strand_id
1 'polypeptide(L)'
;MPPRTTPFQSKHCLEFGLEIVSRDQHGNPMVRCNFCTLEGRDKVEITEGGTRKRKSRVDVKYFTKPFTPLNYRSHLNGQHKESWEAYQQMSTSAKKEYFNDKISSTNTLHVHMDLTSDSIEYTIKAPIVDTIIGGLFFNAEAIQEEDCDDAGEDAASAASKVWAFSLAGDGSIHRGQSFFDLRLRLYWHGRLLNLHLVALPMFDRHTAENMFNMIVKLLDALFPKWRAKLIGVSSDGENTMTGRHRGLVTMLVAAAEYNIMRVWCAPHQIDIIAKECADRIDGGT
;
A
#
# COMPACT_ATOMS: atom_id res chain seq x y z
N MET A 1 24.55 36.78 -29.57
CA MET A 1 23.07 36.81 -29.50
C MET A 1 22.67 36.44 -28.08
N PRO A 2 21.79 37.19 -27.40
CA PRO A 2 21.27 36.78 -26.11
C PRO A 2 20.50 35.45 -26.26
N PRO A 3 20.57 34.53 -25.28
CA PRO A 3 19.84 33.28 -25.35
C PRO A 3 18.34 33.58 -25.49
N ARG A 4 17.69 32.98 -26.50
CA ARG A 4 16.24 33.08 -26.68
C ARG A 4 15.54 32.55 -25.43
N THR A 5 14.91 33.44 -24.66
CA THR A 5 14.17 33.04 -23.45
C THR A 5 12.68 32.98 -23.77
N THR A 6 12.18 31.77 -24.06
CA THR A 6 10.76 31.55 -24.31
C THR A 6 9.97 31.71 -22.99
N PRO A 7 9.00 32.64 -22.91
CA PRO A 7 8.11 32.76 -21.76
C PRO A 7 7.12 31.60 -21.70
N PHE A 8 6.59 31.33 -20.51
CA PHE A 8 5.58 30.29 -20.34
C PHE A 8 4.23 30.73 -20.93
N GLN A 9 3.52 29.81 -21.60
CA GLN A 9 2.15 30.04 -22.08
C GLN A 9 1.21 29.10 -21.34
N SER A 10 0.09 29.62 -20.83
CA SER A 10 -0.89 28.82 -20.07
C SER A 10 -1.42 27.60 -20.84
N LYS A 11 -1.54 27.70 -22.17
CA LYS A 11 -1.94 26.59 -23.04
C LYS A 11 -1.01 25.38 -22.94
N HIS A 12 0.26 25.57 -22.55
CA HIS A 12 1.22 24.47 -22.38
C HIS A 12 0.77 23.47 -21.30
N CYS A 13 0.00 23.92 -20.29
CA CYS A 13 -0.56 23.03 -19.27
C CYS A 13 -1.42 21.92 -19.90
N LEU A 14 -2.36 22.30 -20.76
CA LEU A 14 -3.23 21.33 -21.41
C LEU A 14 -2.54 20.63 -22.59
N GLU A 15 -1.75 21.35 -23.38
CA GLU A 15 -1.10 20.81 -24.58
C GLU A 15 -0.11 19.69 -24.24
N PHE A 16 0.65 19.85 -23.14
CA PHE A 16 1.74 18.94 -22.75
C PHE A 16 1.49 18.20 -21.43
N GLY A 17 0.31 18.30 -20.84
CA GLY A 17 -0.01 17.66 -19.55
C GLY A 17 0.89 18.16 -18.42
N LEU A 18 0.93 19.48 -18.23
CA LEU A 18 1.78 20.16 -17.26
C LEU A 18 0.96 20.91 -16.20
N GLU A 19 1.51 21.05 -15.01
CA GLU A 19 0.89 21.77 -13.89
C GLU A 19 1.84 22.80 -13.30
N ILE A 20 1.33 24.01 -13.03
CA ILE A 20 2.09 25.05 -12.34
C ILE A 20 2.05 24.75 -10.84
N VAL A 21 3.21 24.51 -10.23
CA VAL A 21 3.32 24.13 -8.81
C VAL A 21 3.62 25.33 -7.93
N SER A 22 4.44 26.25 -8.44
CA SER A 22 4.81 27.47 -7.71
C SER A 22 5.22 28.56 -8.69
N ARG A 23 5.48 29.77 -8.19
CA ARG A 23 6.05 30.88 -8.95
C ARG A 23 7.28 31.41 -8.24
N ASP A 24 8.30 31.78 -8.98
CA ASP A 24 9.50 32.40 -8.44
C ASP A 24 9.26 33.87 -8.03
N GLN A 25 10.29 34.49 -7.45
CA GLN A 25 10.28 35.90 -7.01
C GLN A 25 10.01 36.89 -8.15
N HIS A 26 10.20 36.47 -9.40
CA HIS A 26 9.98 37.26 -10.62
C HIS A 26 8.66 36.90 -11.32
N GLY A 27 7.80 36.09 -10.68
CA GLY A 27 6.51 35.65 -11.19
C GLY A 27 6.55 34.52 -12.23
N ASN A 28 7.72 33.97 -12.56
CA ASN A 28 7.83 32.86 -13.51
C ASN A 28 7.33 31.57 -12.87
N PRO A 29 6.53 30.75 -13.58
CA PRO A 29 6.01 29.52 -13.02
C PRO A 29 7.07 28.42 -12.98
N MET A 30 7.16 27.69 -11.87
CA MET A 30 7.77 26.37 -11.84
C MET A 30 6.70 25.34 -12.21
N VAL A 31 6.97 24.55 -13.24
CA VAL A 31 5.96 23.70 -13.87
C VAL A 31 6.40 22.24 -13.80
N ARG A 32 5.55 21.33 -13.32
CA ARG A 32 5.84 19.89 -13.27
C ARG A 32 5.12 19.13 -14.37
N CYS A 33 5.64 17.94 -14.68
CA CYS A 33 5.01 16.97 -15.58
C CYS A 33 3.95 16.14 -14.83
N ASN A 34 2.70 16.12 -15.33
CA ASN A 34 1.63 15.32 -14.73
C ASN A 34 1.82 13.82 -14.99
N PHE A 35 2.36 13.43 -16.15
CA PHE A 35 2.67 12.02 -16.43
C PHE A 35 3.69 11.46 -15.44
N CYS A 36 4.77 12.21 -15.15
CA CYS A 36 5.72 11.86 -14.09
C CYS A 36 5.03 11.64 -12.73
N THR A 37 4.09 12.52 -12.39
CA THR A 37 3.46 12.57 -11.06
C THR A 37 2.37 11.50 -10.89
N LEU A 38 1.62 11.20 -11.95
CA LEU A 38 0.40 10.40 -11.89
C LEU A 38 0.56 8.99 -12.47
N GLU A 39 1.47 8.82 -13.44
CA GLU A 39 1.69 7.54 -14.11
C GLU A 39 3.10 6.99 -13.87
N GLY A 40 4.05 7.87 -13.56
CA GLY A 40 5.45 7.49 -13.48
C GLY A 40 6.07 7.33 -14.87
N ARG A 41 7.28 6.78 -14.90
CA ARG A 41 8.06 6.61 -16.14
C ARG A 41 7.75 5.27 -16.79
N ASP A 42 7.62 5.26 -18.12
CA ASP A 42 7.48 4.03 -18.91
C ASP A 42 8.62 3.06 -18.60
N LYS A 43 8.27 1.79 -18.39
CA LYS A 43 9.26 0.73 -18.16
C LYS A 43 10.01 0.50 -19.48
N VAL A 44 11.34 0.55 -19.42
CA VAL A 44 12.18 0.14 -20.54
C VAL A 44 12.44 -1.35 -20.36
N GLU A 45 12.02 -2.17 -21.33
CA GLU A 45 12.37 -3.59 -21.35
C GLU A 45 13.90 -3.71 -21.36
N ILE A 46 14.45 -4.41 -20.36
CA ILE A 46 15.86 -4.73 -20.30
C ILE A 46 16.05 -5.90 -21.26
N THR A 47 16.52 -5.63 -22.47
CA THR A 47 17.03 -6.69 -23.34
C THR A 47 18.22 -7.38 -22.68
N GLU A 48 18.18 -8.70 -22.60
CA GLU A 48 19.29 -9.52 -22.12
C GLU A 48 20.55 -9.20 -22.94
N GLY A 49 21.54 -8.57 -22.29
CA GLY A 49 22.78 -8.08 -22.91
C GLY A 49 23.05 -6.58 -22.74
N GLY A 50 22.07 -5.79 -22.28
CA GLY A 50 22.26 -4.37 -21.98
C GLY A 50 23.07 -4.13 -20.69
N THR A 51 24.27 -3.52 -20.82
CA THR A 51 25.18 -3.20 -19.70
C THR A 51 24.64 -2.14 -18.70
N ARG A 52 23.44 -1.59 -18.91
CA ARG A 52 22.85 -0.55 -18.05
C ARG A 52 21.74 -1.09 -17.15
N LYS A 53 22.14 -1.68 -16.02
CA LYS A 53 21.26 -1.79 -14.83
C LYS A 53 21.15 -0.42 -14.17
N ARG A 54 20.22 0.43 -14.60
CA ARG A 54 19.92 1.68 -13.88
C ARG A 54 18.62 1.51 -13.10
N LYS A 55 18.69 1.58 -11.78
CA LYS A 55 17.50 1.61 -10.89
C LYS A 55 16.48 2.62 -11.43
N SER A 56 15.22 2.21 -11.56
CA SER A 56 14.11 3.11 -11.88
C SER A 56 14.11 4.27 -10.86
N ARG A 57 14.34 5.50 -11.33
CA ARG A 57 14.22 6.70 -10.49
C ARG A 57 12.84 7.30 -10.71
N VAL A 58 12.04 7.36 -9.65
CA VAL A 58 10.71 7.96 -9.60
C VAL A 58 10.82 9.48 -9.43
N ASP A 59 11.69 10.13 -10.22
CA ASP A 59 11.95 11.56 -10.06
C ASP A 59 10.97 12.37 -10.92
N VAL A 60 10.18 13.24 -10.28
CA VAL A 60 9.20 14.07 -10.97
C VAL A 60 9.93 15.17 -11.73
N LYS A 61 9.69 15.27 -13.05
CA LYS A 61 10.32 16.31 -13.85
C LYS A 61 9.67 17.67 -13.61
N TYR A 62 10.48 18.61 -13.12
CA TYR A 62 10.17 20.04 -13.07
C TYR A 62 10.87 20.78 -14.22
N PHE A 63 10.18 21.79 -14.75
CA PHE A 63 10.61 22.70 -15.80
C PHE A 63 10.61 24.13 -15.25
N THR A 64 11.73 24.80 -15.50
CA THR A 64 11.92 26.23 -15.28
C THR A 64 12.32 26.88 -16.59
N LYS A 65 12.45 28.21 -16.60
CA LYS A 65 12.85 28.98 -17.80
C LYS A 65 14.18 28.43 -18.37
N PRO A 66 14.30 28.22 -19.71
CA PRO A 66 13.34 28.58 -20.76
C PRO A 66 12.25 27.51 -21.02
N PHE A 67 11.03 27.98 -21.27
CA PHE A 67 9.83 27.15 -21.47
C PHE A 67 9.66 26.75 -22.95
N THR A 68 10.69 26.13 -23.53
CA THR A 68 10.67 25.72 -24.93
C THR A 68 9.84 24.44 -25.14
N PRO A 69 8.85 24.42 -26.06
CA PRO A 69 8.07 23.21 -26.35
C PRO A 69 8.90 21.99 -26.73
N LEU A 70 10.08 22.20 -27.34
CA LEU A 70 11.02 21.13 -27.67
C LEU A 70 11.46 20.33 -26.43
N ASN A 71 11.69 21.00 -25.30
CA ASN A 71 12.13 20.35 -24.06
C ASN A 71 11.02 19.47 -23.47
N TYR A 72 9.76 19.94 -23.55
CA TYR A 72 8.62 19.14 -23.11
C TYR A 72 8.47 17.88 -23.96
N ARG A 73 8.46 18.02 -25.29
CA ARG A 73 8.33 16.91 -26.23
C ARG A 73 9.47 15.90 -26.08
N SER A 74 10.71 16.36 -25.93
CA SER A 74 11.86 15.48 -25.72
C SER A 74 11.72 14.65 -24.45
N HIS A 75 11.24 15.24 -23.36
CA HIS A 75 10.98 14.52 -22.12
C HIS A 75 9.83 13.52 -22.25
N LEU A 76 8.70 13.95 -22.81
CA LEU A 76 7.49 13.13 -22.98
C LEU A 76 7.77 11.92 -23.88
N ASN A 77 8.39 12.12 -25.04
CA ASN A 77 8.78 11.03 -25.94
C ASN A 77 9.82 10.07 -25.33
N GLY A 78 10.64 10.54 -24.39
CA GLY A 78 11.72 9.74 -23.80
C GLY A 78 11.32 8.99 -22.53
N GLN A 79 10.25 9.40 -21.84
CA GLN A 79 9.88 8.85 -20.53
C GLN A 79 8.42 8.43 -20.42
N HIS A 80 7.55 8.88 -21.32
CA HIS A 80 6.10 8.68 -21.29
C HIS A 80 5.56 8.44 -22.70
N LYS A 81 6.31 7.74 -23.56
CA LYS A 81 6.02 7.61 -24.99
C LYS A 81 4.61 7.09 -25.23
N GLU A 82 4.22 6.01 -24.57
CA GLU A 82 2.92 5.36 -24.79
C GLU A 82 1.77 6.27 -24.36
N SER A 83 1.80 6.73 -23.10
CA SER A 83 0.78 7.63 -22.57
C SER A 83 0.72 8.97 -23.30
N TRP A 84 1.87 9.48 -23.76
CA TRP A 84 1.95 10.72 -24.54
C TRP A 84 1.33 10.55 -25.93
N GLU A 85 1.65 9.47 -26.65
CA GLU A 85 1.06 9.18 -27.97
C GLU A 85 -0.47 9.07 -27.86
N ALA A 86 -0.97 8.36 -26.83
CA ALA A 86 -2.39 8.28 -26.54
C ALA A 86 -2.99 9.67 -26.24
N TYR A 87 -2.36 10.43 -25.33
CA TYR A 87 -2.82 11.76 -24.95
C TYR A 87 -2.86 12.72 -26.14
N GLN A 88 -1.90 12.66 -27.06
CA GLN A 88 -1.87 13.54 -28.23
C GLN A 88 -3.13 13.42 -29.10
N GLN A 89 -3.65 12.19 -29.26
CA GLN A 89 -4.83 11.90 -30.08
C GLN A 89 -6.15 12.28 -29.41
N MET A 90 -6.14 12.62 -28.12
CA MET A 90 -7.36 12.97 -27.38
C MET A 90 -7.87 14.36 -27.75
N SER A 91 -9.20 14.50 -27.71
CA SER A 91 -9.88 15.78 -27.84
C SER A 91 -9.54 16.73 -26.68
N THR A 92 -9.76 18.02 -26.87
CA THR A 92 -9.50 19.02 -25.83
C THR A 92 -10.33 18.79 -24.56
N SER A 93 -11.57 18.29 -24.69
CA SER A 93 -12.40 17.94 -23.52
C SER A 93 -11.82 16.75 -22.78
N ALA A 94 -11.48 15.68 -23.49
CA ALA A 94 -10.95 14.46 -22.89
C ALA A 94 -9.58 14.71 -22.21
N LYS A 95 -8.74 15.59 -22.76
CA LYS A 95 -7.47 16.03 -22.13
C LYS A 95 -7.65 16.70 -20.77
N LYS A 96 -8.75 17.43 -20.56
CA LYS A 96 -9.03 18.09 -19.27
C LYS A 96 -9.38 17.08 -18.18
N GLU A 97 -9.99 15.97 -18.56
CA GLU A 97 -10.45 14.93 -17.63
C GLU A 97 -9.43 13.81 -17.43
N TYR A 98 -8.48 13.66 -18.37
CA TYR A 98 -7.49 12.56 -18.39
C TYR A 98 -6.75 12.31 -17.07
N PHE A 99 -6.49 13.36 -16.28
CA PHE A 99 -5.76 13.27 -15.03
C PHE A 99 -6.63 13.32 -13.77
N ASN A 100 -7.93 13.62 -13.88
CA ASN A 100 -8.80 13.87 -12.71
C ASN A 100 -8.99 12.64 -11.82
N ASP A 101 -9.04 11.46 -12.42
CA ASP A 101 -9.27 10.20 -11.69
C ASP A 101 -7.96 9.45 -11.37
N LYS A 102 -6.80 10.03 -11.70
CA LYS A 102 -5.50 9.39 -11.50
C LYS A 102 -4.94 9.75 -10.12
N ILE A 103 -4.69 8.75 -9.29
CA ILE A 103 -3.95 8.88 -8.03
C ILE A 103 -2.45 8.99 -8.36
N SER A 104 -1.74 9.89 -7.69
CA SER A 104 -0.29 10.06 -7.87
C SER A 104 0.45 8.73 -7.73
N SER A 105 1.30 8.40 -8.70
CA SER A 105 2.01 7.13 -8.76
C SER A 105 2.87 6.88 -7.52
N THR A 106 3.47 7.92 -6.92
CA THR A 106 4.22 7.80 -5.65
C THR A 106 3.36 7.33 -4.47
N ASN A 107 2.05 7.62 -4.51
CA ASN A 107 1.07 7.23 -3.50
C ASN A 107 0.44 5.87 -3.78
N THR A 108 0.92 5.17 -4.81
CA THR A 108 0.38 3.87 -5.18
C THR A 108 1.32 2.75 -4.76
N LEU A 109 0.73 1.64 -4.30
CA LEU A 109 1.48 0.48 -3.82
C LEU A 109 2.38 -0.12 -4.92
N HIS A 110 1.94 -0.07 -6.18
CA HIS A 110 2.63 -0.70 -7.32
C HIS A 110 3.98 -0.08 -7.67
N VAL A 111 4.27 1.15 -7.25
CA VAL A 111 5.60 1.75 -7.42
C VAL A 111 6.62 1.18 -6.43
N HIS A 112 6.15 0.68 -5.29
CA HIS A 112 6.97 0.12 -4.23
C HIS A 112 7.03 -1.41 -4.26
N MET A 113 6.25 -2.05 -5.15
CA MET A 113 6.17 -3.50 -5.31
C MET A 113 6.73 -3.93 -6.66
N ASP A 114 7.75 -4.79 -6.68
CA ASP A 114 8.22 -5.41 -7.91
C ASP A 114 7.31 -6.58 -8.27
N LEU A 115 6.32 -6.31 -9.12
CA LEU A 115 5.34 -7.28 -9.59
C LEU A 115 5.88 -8.22 -10.69
N THR A 116 7.16 -8.09 -11.06
CA THR A 116 7.79 -8.96 -12.07
C THR A 116 8.51 -10.16 -11.46
N SER A 117 8.71 -10.14 -10.14
CA SER A 117 9.29 -11.24 -9.38
C SER A 117 8.20 -11.99 -8.63
N ASP A 118 8.30 -13.32 -8.59
CA ASP A 118 7.45 -14.19 -7.75
C ASP A 118 7.89 -14.14 -6.26
N SER A 119 8.97 -13.42 -5.94
CA SER A 119 9.47 -13.20 -4.59
C SER A 119 9.43 -11.71 -4.20
N ILE A 120 9.02 -11.44 -2.96
CA ILE A 120 9.04 -10.09 -2.38
C ILE A 120 10.10 -10.09 -1.28
N GLU A 121 11.16 -9.31 -1.47
CA GLU A 121 12.22 -9.12 -0.49
C GLU A 121 11.98 -7.85 0.32
N TYR A 122 11.85 -7.99 1.64
CA TYR A 122 11.73 -6.86 2.57
C TYR A 122 13.07 -6.62 3.26
N THR A 123 13.65 -5.44 3.05
CA THR A 123 14.77 -4.96 3.89
C THR A 123 14.20 -4.16 5.05
N ILE A 124 14.08 -4.78 6.22
CA ILE A 124 13.62 -4.12 7.44
C ILE A 124 14.84 -3.63 8.20
N LYS A 125 14.89 -2.33 8.51
CA LYS A 125 16.01 -1.75 9.28
C LYS A 125 16.00 -2.34 10.69
N ALA A 126 17.17 -2.77 11.17
CA ALA A 126 17.34 -3.34 12.51
C ALA A 126 16.68 -2.50 13.62
N PRO A 127 16.78 -1.15 13.68
CA PRO A 127 16.07 -0.37 14.70
C PRO A 127 14.53 -0.48 14.69
N ILE A 128 13.91 -0.77 13.55
CA ILE A 128 12.46 -1.04 13.50
C ILE A 128 12.16 -2.35 14.26
N VAL A 129 13.01 -3.36 14.06
CA VAL A 129 12.88 -4.65 14.76
C VAL A 129 13.28 -4.52 16.22
N ASP A 130 14.39 -3.86 16.52
CA ASP A 130 15.00 -3.88 17.85
C ASP A 130 14.41 -2.83 18.81
N THR A 131 13.92 -1.70 18.28
CA THR A 131 13.40 -0.61 19.12
C THR A 131 11.88 -0.58 19.10
N ILE A 132 11.27 -0.64 17.91
CA ILE A 132 9.81 -0.56 17.79
C ILE A 132 9.21 -1.92 18.10
N ILE A 133 9.58 -2.95 17.34
CA ILE A 133 9.10 -4.32 17.60
C ILE A 133 9.72 -4.83 18.91
N GLY A 134 10.98 -4.56 19.20
CA GLY A 134 11.63 -4.88 20.48
C GLY A 134 10.90 -4.28 21.68
N GLY A 135 10.62 -2.97 21.64
CA GLY A 135 9.89 -2.28 22.70
C GLY A 135 8.42 -2.71 22.80
N LEU A 136 7.76 -3.01 21.68
CA LEU A 136 6.36 -3.44 21.66
C LEU A 136 6.17 -4.92 22.02
N PHE A 137 7.08 -5.80 21.60
CA PHE A 137 6.96 -7.25 21.68
C PHE A 137 7.81 -7.88 22.80
N PHE A 138 8.93 -7.24 23.17
CA PHE A 138 9.98 -7.83 24.02
C PHE A 138 10.43 -6.92 25.17
N ASN A 139 9.57 -6.03 25.65
CA ASN A 139 9.92 -5.18 26.80
C ASN A 139 10.36 -6.07 27.98
N ALA A 140 11.67 -6.03 28.30
CA ALA A 140 12.39 -7.09 29.00
C ALA A 140 12.05 -7.21 30.50
N GLU A 141 11.25 -6.30 31.04
CA GLU A 141 10.77 -6.41 32.43
C GLU A 141 9.58 -7.38 32.59
N ALA A 142 9.06 -7.95 31.49
CA ALA A 142 7.91 -8.86 31.49
C ALA A 142 8.27 -10.36 31.43
N ILE A 143 9.56 -10.73 31.41
CA ILE A 143 10.04 -12.13 31.37
C ILE A 143 10.99 -12.38 32.54
N GLN A 144 10.60 -11.97 33.75
CA GLN A 144 11.07 -12.68 34.94
C GLN A 144 10.01 -13.74 35.22
N GLU A 145 10.44 -15.01 35.22
CA GLU A 145 9.64 -16.11 35.73
C GLU A 145 9.38 -15.80 37.21
N GLU A 146 8.22 -15.20 37.51
CA GLU A 146 7.74 -15.11 38.89
C GLU A 146 7.31 -16.53 39.27
N ASP A 147 8.21 -17.21 39.99
CA ASP A 147 7.82 -18.29 40.91
C ASP A 147 6.64 -17.79 41.73
N CYS A 148 5.57 -18.57 41.68
CA CYS A 148 4.38 -18.37 42.48
C CYS A 148 4.77 -18.16 43.95
N ASP A 149 4.45 -17.00 44.52
CA ASP A 149 3.84 -16.89 45.84
C ASP A 149 3.49 -15.42 46.17
N ASP A 150 2.28 -15.28 46.69
CA ASP A 150 1.77 -14.18 47.51
C ASP A 150 0.81 -13.15 46.87
N ALA A 151 -0.20 -12.85 47.68
CA ALA A 151 -1.48 -12.32 47.33
C ALA A 151 -1.50 -10.78 47.35
N GLY A 152 -2.11 -10.22 46.30
CA GLY A 152 -2.82 -8.94 46.36
C GLY A 152 -1.95 -7.69 46.27
N GLU A 153 -1.80 -7.15 45.05
CA GLU A 153 -1.79 -5.71 44.81
C GLU A 153 -1.96 -5.42 43.29
N ASP A 154 -2.91 -4.54 42.98
CA ASP A 154 -3.11 -3.81 41.71
C ASP A 154 -3.23 -4.58 40.37
N ALA A 155 -4.48 -4.96 40.05
CA ALA A 155 -4.90 -5.38 38.71
C ALA A 155 -4.60 -4.35 37.58
N ALA A 156 -4.29 -3.09 37.94
CA ALA A 156 -3.89 -2.04 36.99
C ALA A 156 -2.40 -2.16 36.56
N SER A 157 -1.54 -2.78 37.37
CA SER A 157 -0.11 -2.98 37.08
C SER A 157 0.11 -4.16 36.12
N ALA A 158 -0.68 -5.23 36.26
CA ALA A 158 -0.62 -6.41 35.38
C ALA A 158 -0.99 -6.10 33.91
N ALA A 159 -1.85 -5.11 33.68
CA ALA A 159 -2.26 -4.69 32.33
C ALA A 159 -1.12 -4.03 31.52
N SER A 160 -0.01 -3.62 32.15
CA SER A 160 1.16 -3.09 31.45
C SER A 160 2.13 -4.16 30.95
N LYS A 161 1.91 -5.43 31.32
CA LYS A 161 2.91 -6.51 31.17
C LYS A 161 2.59 -7.55 30.08
N VAL A 162 1.36 -7.58 29.55
CA VAL A 162 0.95 -8.55 28.52
C VAL A 162 0.45 -7.81 27.29
N TRP A 163 1.28 -7.67 26.27
CA TRP A 163 0.83 -7.20 24.96
C TRP A 163 0.19 -8.38 24.20
N ALA A 164 -0.91 -8.11 23.51
CA ALA A 164 -1.65 -9.03 22.65
C ALA A 164 -2.18 -8.25 21.44
N PHE A 165 -2.46 -8.95 20.34
CA PHE A 165 -2.85 -8.30 19.09
C PHE A 165 -3.89 -9.09 18.30
N SER A 166 -4.63 -8.39 17.45
CA SER A 166 -5.48 -9.00 16.43
C SER A 166 -4.99 -8.68 15.03
N LEU A 167 -5.26 -9.59 14.09
CA LEU A 167 -4.96 -9.41 12.68
C LEU A 167 -6.22 -8.99 11.93
N ALA A 168 -6.08 -8.08 10.97
CA ALA A 168 -7.14 -7.73 10.05
C ALA A 168 -6.63 -7.86 8.61
N GLY A 169 -7.16 -8.85 7.89
CA GLY A 169 -6.88 -9.06 6.48
C GLY A 169 -7.95 -8.41 5.60
N ASP A 170 -7.53 -7.72 4.55
CA ASP A 170 -8.42 -7.12 3.56
C ASP A 170 -7.92 -7.39 2.13
N GLY A 171 -8.83 -7.78 1.25
CA GLY A 171 -8.56 -8.00 -0.16
C GLY A 171 -8.99 -6.79 -0.97
N SER A 172 -8.14 -6.30 -1.87
CA SER A 172 -8.50 -5.19 -2.77
C SER A 172 -8.01 -5.45 -4.19
N ILE A 173 -8.75 -4.95 -5.18
CA ILE A 173 -8.34 -5.00 -6.59
C ILE A 173 -7.92 -3.59 -7.00
N HIS A 174 -6.67 -3.42 -7.43
CA HIS A 174 -6.14 -2.17 -7.94
C HIS A 174 -5.55 -2.38 -9.34
N ARG A 175 -6.11 -1.67 -10.34
CA ARG A 175 -5.68 -1.75 -11.76
C ARG A 175 -5.64 -3.18 -12.32
N GLY A 176 -6.64 -4.00 -11.98
CA GLY A 176 -6.76 -5.38 -12.44
C GLY A 176 -5.86 -6.38 -11.70
N GLN A 177 -5.10 -5.93 -10.71
CA GLN A 177 -4.31 -6.80 -9.84
C GLN A 177 -4.92 -6.82 -8.44
N SER A 178 -5.09 -8.02 -7.89
CA SER A 178 -5.56 -8.20 -6.53
C SER A 178 -4.41 -8.03 -5.54
N PHE A 179 -4.69 -7.54 -4.34
CA PHE A 179 -3.74 -7.36 -3.25
C PHE A 179 -4.40 -7.75 -1.93
N PHE A 180 -3.62 -8.37 -1.05
CA PHE A 180 -3.98 -8.73 0.30
C PHE A 180 -3.24 -7.83 1.29
N ASP A 181 -3.95 -6.90 1.90
CA ASP A 181 -3.48 -6.04 3.01
C ASP A 181 -3.65 -6.79 4.33
N LEU A 182 -2.59 -6.82 5.13
CA LEU A 182 -2.61 -7.34 6.49
C LEU A 182 -2.26 -6.23 7.47
N ARG A 183 -3.14 -6.02 8.44
CA ARG A 183 -2.95 -5.07 9.54
C ARG A 183 -2.85 -5.78 10.87
N LEU A 184 -2.00 -5.23 11.73
CA LEU A 184 -1.86 -5.62 13.12
C LEU A 184 -2.49 -4.55 14.01
N ARG A 185 -3.44 -4.97 14.84
CA ARG A 185 -4.16 -4.10 15.78
C ARG A 185 -3.78 -4.47 17.20
N LEU A 186 -3.27 -3.53 17.97
CA LEU A 186 -2.83 -3.77 19.35
C LEU A 186 -3.18 -2.58 20.25
N TYR A 187 -3.09 -2.79 21.56
CA TYR A 187 -3.19 -1.73 22.55
C TYR A 187 -1.81 -1.45 23.16
N TRP A 188 -1.41 -0.18 23.21
CA TRP A 188 -0.13 0.25 23.74
C TRP A 188 -0.27 1.61 24.44
N HIS A 189 0.14 1.70 25.72
CA HIS A 189 0.10 2.93 26.54
C HIS A 189 -1.19 3.75 26.40
N GLY A 190 -2.37 3.14 26.62
CA GLY A 190 -3.63 3.89 26.54
C GLY A 190 -4.18 4.09 25.13
N ARG A 191 -3.51 3.58 24.10
CA ARG A 191 -3.87 3.83 22.70
C ARG A 191 -4.03 2.54 21.92
N LEU A 192 -5.12 2.46 21.17
CA LEU A 192 -5.28 1.44 20.13
C LEU A 192 -4.48 1.86 18.89
N LEU A 193 -3.57 0.99 18.46
CA LEU A 193 -2.76 1.14 17.26
C LEU A 193 -3.29 0.21 16.17
N ASN A 194 -3.36 0.70 14.94
CA ASN A 194 -3.69 -0.07 13.75
C ASN A 194 -2.54 0.10 12.75
N LEU A 195 -1.67 -0.89 12.70
CA LEU A 195 -0.42 -0.85 11.94
C LEU A 195 -0.61 -1.66 10.66
N HIS A 196 -0.39 -1.02 9.51
CA HIS A 196 -0.34 -1.74 8.24
C HIS A 196 0.99 -2.50 8.17
N LEU A 197 0.92 -3.83 8.15
CA LEU A 197 2.08 -4.70 8.26
C LEU A 197 2.66 -5.04 6.89
N VAL A 198 1.79 -5.46 5.97
CA VAL A 198 2.19 -5.86 4.62
C VAL A 198 1.02 -5.80 3.66
N ALA A 199 1.30 -5.44 2.40
CA ALA A 199 0.37 -5.60 1.29
C ALA A 199 1.00 -6.55 0.28
N LEU A 200 0.28 -7.60 -0.08
CA LEU A 200 0.80 -8.71 -0.87
C LEU A 200 0.05 -8.78 -2.20
N PRO A 201 0.69 -8.68 -3.37
CA PRO A 201 0.02 -8.97 -4.62
C PRO A 201 -0.56 -10.38 -4.59
N MET A 202 -1.85 -10.46 -4.89
CA MET A 202 -2.58 -11.68 -5.11
C MET A 202 -2.59 -11.98 -6.62
N PHE A 203 -1.52 -12.61 -7.13
CA PHE A 203 -1.44 -13.20 -8.47
C PHE A 203 -2.44 -14.37 -8.67
N ASP A 204 -2.62 -14.86 -9.90
CA ASP A 204 -3.69 -15.81 -10.27
C ASP A 204 -3.70 -17.20 -9.54
N ARG A 205 -2.79 -17.46 -8.59
CA ARG A 205 -2.61 -18.76 -7.90
C ARG A 205 -2.69 -18.69 -6.37
N HIS A 206 -3.61 -17.93 -5.79
CA HIS A 206 -3.71 -17.86 -4.31
C HIS A 206 -4.84 -18.71 -3.74
N THR A 207 -4.42 -19.85 -3.21
CA THR A 207 -5.13 -20.54 -2.13
C THR A 207 -4.84 -19.82 -0.81
N ALA A 208 -5.77 -19.91 0.13
CA ALA A 208 -5.58 -19.43 1.49
C ALA A 208 -4.28 -19.94 2.17
N GLU A 209 -3.80 -21.11 1.74
CA GLU A 209 -2.60 -21.76 2.28
C GLU A 209 -1.33 -20.95 1.97
N ASN A 210 -1.24 -20.38 0.77
CA ASN A 210 -0.13 -19.52 0.39
C ASN A 210 -0.11 -18.24 1.23
N MET A 211 -1.29 -17.64 1.44
CA MET A 211 -1.44 -16.47 2.32
C MET A 211 -1.03 -16.82 3.75
N PHE A 212 -1.53 -17.94 4.28
CA PHE A 212 -1.21 -18.40 5.63
C PHE A 212 0.30 -18.63 5.83
N ASN A 213 0.95 -19.39 4.95
CA ASN A 213 2.37 -19.69 5.04
C ASN A 213 3.23 -18.41 5.04
N MET A 214 2.82 -17.40 4.28
CA MET A 214 3.52 -16.12 4.26
C MET A 214 3.35 -15.34 5.56
N ILE A 215 2.11 -15.27 6.08
CA ILE A 215 1.84 -14.62 7.37
C ILE A 215 2.62 -15.30 8.48
N VAL A 216 2.65 -16.63 8.52
CA VAL A 216 3.42 -17.40 9.50
C VAL A 216 4.90 -17.07 9.41
N LYS A 217 5.51 -17.13 8.22
CA LYS A 217 6.94 -16.78 8.04
C LYS A 217 7.25 -15.36 8.50
N LEU A 218 6.38 -14.40 8.17
CA LEU A 218 6.53 -13.01 8.59
C LEU A 218 6.45 -12.89 10.12
N LEU A 219 5.39 -13.43 10.72
CA LEU A 219 5.19 -13.34 12.17
C LEU A 219 6.26 -14.13 12.95
N ASP A 220 6.70 -15.28 12.45
CA ASP A 220 7.81 -16.05 13.05
C ASP A 220 9.12 -15.26 13.00
N ALA A 221 9.37 -14.50 11.93
CA ALA A 221 10.54 -13.63 11.81
C ALA A 221 10.45 -12.39 12.72
N LEU A 222 9.25 -11.84 12.93
CA LEU A 222 9.04 -10.68 13.81
C LEU A 222 9.01 -11.06 15.29
N PHE A 223 8.32 -12.15 15.62
CA PHE A 223 8.12 -12.65 16.97
C PHE A 223 7.69 -14.14 16.97
N PRO A 224 8.62 -15.09 17.18
CA PRO A 224 8.32 -16.53 17.10
C PRO A 224 7.19 -17.02 18.02
N LYS A 225 6.94 -16.35 19.15
CA LYS A 225 5.89 -16.72 20.12
C LYS A 225 4.54 -16.06 19.84
N TRP A 226 4.31 -15.53 18.64
CA TRP A 226 3.09 -14.78 18.28
C TRP A 226 1.79 -15.56 18.47
N ARG A 227 1.84 -16.89 18.37
CA ARG A 227 0.68 -17.78 18.55
C ARG A 227 0.03 -17.66 19.93
N ALA A 228 0.83 -17.36 20.96
CA ALA A 228 0.38 -17.12 22.33
C ALA A 228 -0.27 -15.73 22.53
N LYS A 229 0.00 -14.79 21.62
CA LYS A 229 -0.39 -13.37 21.73
C LYS A 229 -1.49 -12.95 20.77
N LEU A 230 -1.85 -13.82 19.83
CA LEU A 230 -2.97 -13.59 18.92
C LEU A 230 -4.28 -13.72 19.70
N ILE A 231 -5.12 -12.68 19.67
CA ILE A 231 -6.43 -12.67 20.34
C ILE A 231 -7.61 -12.62 19.37
N GLY A 232 -7.36 -12.34 18.08
CA GLY A 232 -8.41 -12.38 17.09
C GLY A 232 -7.94 -12.16 15.66
N VAL A 233 -8.80 -12.54 14.72
CA VAL A 233 -8.59 -12.33 13.29
C VAL A 233 -9.90 -11.82 12.68
N SER A 234 -9.83 -10.75 11.91
CA SER A 234 -10.95 -10.22 11.14
C SER A 234 -10.75 -10.37 9.64
N SER A 235 -11.81 -10.74 8.92
CA SER A 235 -11.84 -10.78 7.46
C SER A 235 -13.16 -10.28 6.89
N ASP A 236 -13.16 -9.95 5.60
CA ASP A 236 -14.33 -9.51 4.83
C ASP A 236 -15.43 -10.57 4.65
N GLY A 237 -15.12 -11.85 4.84
CA GLY A 237 -16.10 -12.94 4.76
C GLY A 237 -15.97 -13.81 3.52
N GLU A 238 -15.07 -13.47 2.60
CA GLU A 238 -14.85 -14.21 1.37
C GLU A 238 -14.45 -15.68 1.66
N ASN A 239 -14.81 -16.62 0.78
CA ASN A 239 -14.66 -18.05 1.04
C ASN A 239 -13.20 -18.50 1.22
N THR A 240 -12.27 -17.92 0.48
CA THR A 240 -10.81 -18.11 0.65
C THR A 240 -10.36 -17.58 2.02
N MET A 241 -11.03 -16.56 2.56
CA MET A 241 -10.77 -16.05 3.91
C MET A 241 -11.42 -16.88 5.02
N THR A 242 -12.68 -17.30 4.87
CA THR A 242 -13.49 -17.88 5.96
C THR A 242 -13.78 -19.37 5.87
N GLY A 243 -13.37 -20.02 4.77
CA GLY A 243 -13.66 -21.41 4.46
C GLY A 243 -13.45 -22.37 5.64
N ARG A 244 -14.42 -23.27 5.84
CA ARG A 244 -14.53 -24.14 7.03
C ARG A 244 -13.30 -25.01 7.31
N HIS A 245 -12.57 -25.41 6.27
CA HIS A 245 -11.41 -26.32 6.40
C HIS A 245 -10.11 -25.71 5.87
N ARG A 246 -10.19 -24.79 4.91
CA ARG A 246 -9.04 -24.20 4.23
C ARG A 246 -9.11 -22.68 4.11
N GLY A 247 -9.96 -22.02 4.89
CA GLY A 247 -9.98 -20.56 4.94
C GLY A 247 -8.77 -20.02 5.69
N LEU A 248 -8.25 -18.85 5.28
CA LEU A 248 -7.11 -18.21 5.93
C LEU A 248 -7.35 -18.02 7.43
N VAL A 249 -8.52 -17.50 7.80
CA VAL A 249 -8.92 -17.28 9.20
C VAL A 249 -8.97 -18.61 9.95
N THR A 250 -9.49 -19.67 9.32
CA THR A 250 -9.55 -21.00 9.92
C THR A 250 -8.17 -21.54 10.24
N MET A 251 -7.20 -21.37 9.33
CA MET A 251 -5.82 -21.80 9.57
C MET A 251 -5.12 -20.97 10.65
N LEU A 252 -5.35 -19.65 10.70
CA LEU A 252 -4.81 -18.79 11.77
C LEU A 252 -5.39 -19.14 13.14
N VAL A 253 -6.68 -19.47 13.21
CA VAL A 253 -7.32 -19.94 14.45
C VAL A 253 -6.72 -21.28 14.89
N ALA A 254 -6.52 -22.22 13.96
CA ALA A 254 -5.90 -23.51 14.29
C ALA A 254 -4.43 -23.40 14.71
N ALA A 255 -3.73 -22.35 14.26
CA ALA A 255 -2.34 -22.10 14.61
C ALA A 255 -2.16 -21.35 15.93
N ALA A 256 -3.20 -20.68 16.43
CA ALA A 256 -3.15 -19.95 17.69
C ALA A 256 -3.06 -20.93 18.88
N GLU A 257 -2.36 -20.51 19.93
CA GLU A 257 -2.21 -21.33 21.15
C GLU A 257 -3.50 -21.35 21.98
N TYR A 258 -4.21 -20.22 22.00
CA TYR A 258 -5.46 -20.04 22.74
C TYR A 258 -6.64 -19.82 21.79
N ASN A 259 -7.85 -19.97 22.31
CA ASN A 259 -9.06 -19.63 21.56
C ASN A 259 -9.07 -18.14 21.24
N ILE A 260 -9.19 -17.81 19.96
CA ILE A 260 -9.19 -16.44 19.47
C ILE A 260 -10.54 -16.04 18.88
N MET A 261 -10.83 -14.74 18.89
CA MET A 261 -12.05 -14.19 18.31
C MET A 261 -11.98 -14.19 16.78
N ARG A 262 -13.03 -14.69 16.13
CA ARG A 262 -13.23 -14.53 14.68
C ARG A 262 -14.22 -13.40 14.44
N VAL A 263 -13.81 -12.41 13.67
CA VAL A 263 -14.65 -11.24 13.37
C VAL A 263 -14.95 -11.19 11.88
N TRP A 264 -16.23 -11.16 11.53
CA TRP A 264 -16.66 -10.86 10.16
C TRP A 264 -16.85 -9.34 10.02
N CYS A 265 -16.26 -8.76 8.98
CA CYS A 265 -16.32 -7.34 8.67
C CYS A 265 -17.77 -6.80 8.63
N ALA A 266 -18.14 -6.00 9.64
CA ALA A 266 -19.47 -5.40 9.72
C ALA A 266 -19.80 -4.48 8.53
N PRO A 267 -18.89 -3.62 8.02
CA PRO A 267 -19.15 -2.87 6.78
C PRO A 267 -19.53 -3.74 5.59
N HIS A 268 -18.89 -4.90 5.41
CA HIS A 268 -19.22 -5.82 4.33
C HIS A 268 -20.59 -6.47 4.55
N GLN A 269 -20.93 -6.84 5.79
CA GLN A 269 -22.27 -7.34 6.12
C GLN A 269 -23.36 -6.30 5.83
N ILE A 270 -23.11 -5.03 6.15
CA ILE A 270 -24.03 -3.93 5.85
C ILE A 270 -24.15 -3.74 4.34
N ASP A 271 -23.05 -3.80 3.59
CA ASP A 271 -23.04 -3.68 2.12
C ASP A 271 -23.86 -4.80 1.45
N ILE A 272 -23.77 -6.05 1.92
CA ILE A 272 -24.60 -7.16 1.44
C ILE A 272 -26.09 -6.84 1.63
N ILE A 273 -26.48 -6.41 2.84
CA ILE A 273 -27.87 -6.08 3.15
C ILE A 273 -28.34 -4.87 2.33
N ALA A 274 -27.50 -3.86 2.18
CA ALA A 274 -27.82 -2.66 1.41
C ALA A 274 -28.05 -2.98 -0.08
N LYS A 275 -27.22 -3.84 -0.68
CA LYS A 275 -27.39 -4.32 -2.06
C LYS A 275 -28.71 -5.08 -2.21
N GLU A 276 -28.99 -6.01 -1.30
CA GLU A 276 -30.25 -6.76 -1.31
C GLU A 276 -31.47 -5.84 -1.17
N CYS A 277 -31.40 -4.83 -0.30
CA CYS A 277 -32.46 -3.83 -0.18
C CYS A 277 -32.62 -2.99 -1.45
N ALA A 278 -31.52 -2.59 -2.10
CA ALA A 278 -31.55 -1.81 -3.33
C ALA A 278 -32.15 -2.61 -4.51
N ASP A 279 -31.74 -3.87 -4.69
CA ASP A 279 -32.25 -4.76 -5.73
C ASP A 279 -33.77 -4.96 -5.62
N ARG A 280 -34.30 -4.95 -4.38
CA ARG A 280 -35.74 -5.04 -4.09
C ARG A 280 -36.50 -3.74 -4.36
N ILE A 281 -35.85 -2.58 -4.32
CA ILE A 281 -36.47 -1.27 -4.57
C ILE A 281 -36.62 -1.00 -6.07
N ASP A 282 -35.63 -1.39 -6.88
CA ASP A 282 -35.63 -1.17 -8.33
C ASP A 282 -36.46 -2.20 -9.13
N GLY A 283 -37.29 -3.01 -8.46
CA GLY A 283 -38.23 -3.93 -9.10
C GLY A 283 -37.65 -5.29 -9.51
N GLY A 284 -36.70 -5.84 -8.76
CA GLY A 284 -36.20 -7.20 -8.98
C GLY A 284 -37.27 -8.28 -8.73
N THR A 285 -37.90 -8.76 -9.83
CA THR A 285 -38.85 -9.90 -9.98
C THR A 285 -39.97 -10.06 -8.96
#